data_AF-A0A094FM01-F1
#
_entry.id   AF-A0A094FM01-F1
#
_cell.length_a   1.000
_cell.length_b   1.000
_cell.length_c   1.000
_cell.angle_alpha   90.00
_cell.angle_beta   90.00
_cell.angle_gamma   90.00
#
_symmetry.space_group_name_H-M   'P 1'
#
loop_
_entity.id
_entity.type
_entity.pdbx_description
1 polymer ?
#
loop_
_entity_poly.entity_id
_entity_poly.type
_entity_poly.pdbx_seq_one_letter_code
_entity_poly.pdbx_strand_id
1 'polypeptide(L)'
;MNSSEQSVKGQTAIADAVTCEDFQRRPSAYQLRRLKGDLGKDAWDGPPFHALYAGIAARYHLVNGQVTLAFAVRDSSYLLDYAQHNLSSGSLLPDWPAITDHIIVAARKYQQSHAEKFIGLAMSADLAGRCPDLCARLWLELDIIPIVLRKAEENVTAFLTGRRFFGPNQAPIPEIGSQGVVEVDAAFHVKLTRLLDYE
;
A
#
# COMPACT_ATOMS: atom_id res chain seq x y z
N MET A 1 18.19 -59.51 4.22
CA MET A 1 17.43 -59.30 2.98
C MET A 1 16.01 -58.93 3.37
N ASN A 2 15.58 -57.76 2.89
CA ASN A 2 14.34 -57.06 3.24
C ASN A 2 13.08 -57.88 2.98
N SER A 3 12.02 -57.63 3.77
CA SER A 3 10.87 -56.83 3.30
C SER A 3 9.64 -57.12 4.16
N SER A 4 9.22 -56.15 4.98
CA SER A 4 7.79 -55.87 5.25
C SER A 4 7.66 -54.78 6.31
N GLU A 5 7.62 -53.52 5.88
CA GLU A 5 6.92 -52.48 6.63
C GLU A 5 6.08 -51.65 5.66
N GLN A 6 4.77 -51.71 5.88
CA GLN A 6 3.77 -50.88 5.23
C GLN A 6 3.97 -49.42 5.67
N SER A 7 3.86 -48.47 4.74
CA SER A 7 3.63 -47.07 5.07
C SER A 7 2.48 -46.54 4.22
N VAL A 8 1.30 -46.51 4.83
CA VAL A 8 0.16 -45.71 4.38
C VAL A 8 0.52 -44.25 4.65
N LYS A 9 0.86 -43.50 3.60
CA LYS A 9 0.89 -42.03 3.64
C LYS A 9 -0.25 -41.48 2.80
N GLY A 10 -1.39 -41.27 3.45
CA GLY A 10 -2.32 -40.23 3.02
C GLY A 10 -1.73 -38.89 3.39
N GLN A 11 -1.14 -38.19 2.42
CA GLN A 11 -0.82 -36.77 2.53
C GLN A 11 -1.76 -36.02 1.58
N THR A 12 -2.88 -35.55 2.11
CA THR A 12 -3.65 -34.46 1.51
C THR A 12 -3.07 -33.17 2.06
N ALA A 13 -2.26 -32.49 1.26
CA ALA A 13 -1.85 -31.11 1.49
C ALA A 13 -1.86 -30.41 0.13
N ILE A 14 -3.05 -29.98 -0.29
CA ILE A 14 -3.18 -29.01 -1.38
C ILE A 14 -3.25 -27.66 -0.68
N ALA A 15 -2.09 -27.09 -0.36
CA ALA A 15 -1.97 -25.67 -0.10
C ALA A 15 -1.77 -25.02 -1.47
N ASP A 16 -2.85 -24.48 -2.03
CA ASP A 16 -2.82 -23.82 -3.33
C ASP A 16 -1.79 -22.69 -3.36
N ALA A 17 -1.06 -22.63 -4.47
CA ALA A 17 0.08 -21.74 -4.67
C ALA A 17 -0.32 -20.27 -4.48
N VAL A 18 0.28 -19.62 -3.47
CA VAL A 18 0.31 -18.16 -3.35
C VAL A 18 1.15 -17.64 -4.51
N THR A 19 0.48 -17.22 -5.59
CA THR A 19 1.14 -16.49 -6.68
C THR A 19 1.36 -15.06 -6.19
N CYS A 20 2.62 -14.73 -5.94
CA CYS A 20 3.08 -13.43 -5.47
C CYS A 20 4.02 -12.88 -6.53
N GLU A 21 3.57 -11.87 -7.27
CA GLU A 21 4.46 -11.07 -8.11
C GLU A 21 5.01 -9.95 -7.22
N ASP A 22 6.19 -10.18 -6.67
CA ASP A 22 6.91 -9.20 -5.87
C ASP A 22 7.42 -8.03 -6.74
N PHE A 23 7.66 -6.90 -6.08
CA PHE A 23 8.28 -5.70 -6.66
C PHE A 23 9.56 -6.04 -7.45
N GLN A 24 9.65 -5.53 -8.68
CA GLN A 24 10.73 -5.88 -9.60
C GLN A 24 11.82 -4.80 -9.66
N ARG A 25 11.52 -3.57 -9.21
CA ARG A 25 12.48 -2.47 -9.26
C ARG A 25 13.69 -2.80 -8.41
N ARG A 26 14.87 -2.62 -9.00
CA ARG A 26 16.16 -2.72 -8.30
C ARG A 26 16.74 -1.33 -8.16
N PRO A 27 16.94 -0.83 -6.93
CA PRO A 27 17.61 0.44 -6.74
C PRO A 27 19.10 0.29 -7.09
N SER A 28 19.71 1.34 -7.65
CA SER A 28 21.14 1.27 -7.97
C SER A 28 21.97 1.26 -6.68
N ALA A 29 23.00 0.41 -6.62
CA ALA A 29 23.85 0.30 -5.42
C ALA A 29 24.55 1.62 -5.08
N TYR A 30 24.89 2.41 -6.10
CA TYR A 30 25.46 3.75 -5.92
C TYR A 30 24.44 4.74 -5.32
N GLN A 31 23.21 4.77 -5.85
CA GLN A 31 22.15 5.62 -5.31
C GLN A 31 21.76 5.22 -3.89
N LEU A 32 21.62 3.92 -3.60
CA LEU A 32 21.40 3.44 -2.24
C LEU A 32 22.54 3.86 -1.32
N ARG A 33 23.79 3.73 -1.77
CA ARG A 33 24.96 4.14 -0.96
C ARG A 33 24.96 5.64 -0.71
N ARG A 34 24.54 6.46 -1.66
CA ARG A 34 24.39 7.92 -1.48
C ARG A 34 23.26 8.26 -0.51
N LEU A 35 22.07 7.70 -0.73
CA LEU A 35 20.90 7.89 0.14
C LEU A 35 21.15 7.41 1.57
N LYS A 36 21.88 6.30 1.74
CA LYS A 36 22.25 5.76 3.06
C LYS A 36 23.52 6.38 3.64
N GLY A 37 24.39 6.96 2.79
CA GLY A 37 25.74 7.40 3.13
C GLY A 37 25.84 8.84 3.59
N ASP A 38 24.88 9.70 3.23
CA ASP A 38 24.84 11.11 3.66
C ASP A 38 24.06 11.32 4.97
N LEU A 39 23.46 10.26 5.52
CA LEU A 39 22.83 10.28 6.85
C LEU A 39 23.93 10.21 7.94
N GLY A 40 24.63 11.31 8.14
CA GLY A 40 25.31 11.54 9.43
C GLY A 40 24.29 11.33 10.55
N LYS A 41 24.68 10.68 11.65
CA LYS A 41 23.78 10.28 12.75
C LYS A 41 22.81 11.36 13.23
N ASP A 42 23.13 12.63 12.99
CA ASP A 42 22.35 13.82 13.37
C ASP A 42 22.31 14.90 12.27
N ALA A 43 22.41 14.52 10.99
CA ALA A 43 22.31 15.48 9.88
C ALA A 43 20.87 15.95 9.70
N TRP A 44 20.65 17.27 9.86
CA TRP A 44 19.33 17.92 9.64
C TRP A 44 18.87 17.85 8.18
N ASP A 45 19.82 17.79 7.25
CA ASP A 45 19.57 17.45 5.86
C ASP A 45 19.34 15.94 5.77
N GLY A 46 18.10 15.53 6.02
CA GLY A 46 17.66 14.18 5.70
C GLY A 46 17.95 13.82 4.24
N PRO A 47 17.88 12.53 3.86
CA PRO A 47 18.16 12.11 2.49
C PRO A 47 17.28 12.91 1.52
N PRO A 48 17.76 13.22 0.30
CA PRO A 48 16.96 13.93 -0.69
C PRO A 48 15.65 13.17 -0.92
N PHE A 49 14.55 13.73 -0.41
CA PHE A 49 13.25 13.08 -0.42
C PHE A 49 12.66 13.15 -1.82
N HIS A 50 12.73 12.04 -2.55
CA HIS A 50 11.90 11.86 -3.73
C HIS A 50 10.50 11.44 -3.26
N ALA A 51 9.50 12.28 -3.50
CA ALA A 51 8.13 11.99 -3.14
C ALA A 51 7.62 10.78 -3.92
N LEU A 52 7.37 9.68 -3.20
CA LEU A 52 6.70 8.53 -3.75
C LEU A 52 5.26 8.48 -3.29
N TYR A 53 4.41 8.07 -4.22
CA TYR A 53 3.03 7.76 -3.96
C TYR A 53 2.82 6.30 -4.27
N ALA A 54 2.17 5.60 -3.36
CA ALA A 54 1.69 4.26 -3.58
C ALA A 54 0.19 4.29 -3.85
N GLY A 55 -0.29 3.26 -4.50
CA GLY A 55 -1.70 2.98 -4.56
C GLY A 55 -1.94 1.48 -4.39
N ILE A 56 -3.06 1.15 -3.75
CA ILE A 56 -3.54 -0.22 -3.57
C ILE A 56 -4.91 -0.39 -4.20
N ALA A 57 -5.03 -1.38 -5.06
CA ALA A 57 -6.30 -1.89 -5.54
C ALA A 57 -6.52 -3.30 -4.99
N ALA A 58 -7.76 -3.61 -4.63
CA ALA A 58 -8.13 -4.93 -4.12
C ALA A 58 -9.28 -5.50 -4.94
N ARG A 59 -9.13 -6.75 -5.38
CA ARG A 59 -10.20 -7.53 -6.01
C ARG A 59 -10.58 -8.69 -5.10
N TYR A 60 -11.86 -8.77 -4.80
CA TYR A 60 -12.41 -9.77 -3.89
C TYR A 60 -13.12 -10.86 -4.68
N HIS A 61 -12.67 -12.10 -4.54
CA HIS A 61 -13.30 -13.28 -5.14
C HIS A 61 -14.20 -13.97 -4.10
N LEU A 62 -15.48 -13.59 -4.09
CA LEU A 62 -16.51 -14.08 -3.15
C LEU A 62 -16.70 -15.60 -3.19
N VAL A 63 -16.44 -16.25 -4.32
CA VAL A 63 -16.64 -17.70 -4.51
C VAL A 63 -15.54 -18.52 -3.84
N ASN A 64 -14.31 -17.98 -3.79
CA ASN A 64 -13.13 -18.72 -3.36
C ASN A 64 -12.53 -18.18 -2.05
N GLY A 65 -13.10 -17.10 -1.49
CA GLY A 65 -12.52 -16.40 -0.33
C GLY A 65 -11.17 -15.73 -0.61
N GLN A 66 -10.78 -15.63 -1.89
CA GLN A 66 -9.48 -15.11 -2.31
C GLN A 66 -9.52 -13.58 -2.47
N VAL A 67 -8.45 -12.92 -2.05
CA VAL A 67 -8.27 -11.47 -2.23
C VAL A 67 -6.99 -11.23 -3.01
N THR A 68 -7.14 -10.63 -4.19
CA THR A 68 -6.01 -10.18 -4.99
C THR A 68 -5.75 -8.71 -4.67
N LEU A 69 -4.57 -8.43 -4.13
CA LEU A 69 -4.09 -7.08 -3.89
C LEU A 69 -3.09 -6.70 -4.98
N ALA A 70 -3.21 -5.49 -5.49
CA ALA A 70 -2.30 -4.91 -6.45
C ALA A 70 -1.74 -3.61 -5.88
N PHE A 71 -0.42 -3.53 -5.79
CA PHE A 71 0.35 -2.37 -5.38
C PHE A 71 0.92 -1.70 -6.62
N ALA A 72 0.76 -0.39 -6.74
CA ALA A 72 1.44 0.40 -7.74
C ALA A 72 2.22 1.51 -7.04
N VAL A 73 3.49 1.66 -7.38
CA VAL A 73 4.37 2.70 -6.84
C VAL A 73 4.72 3.66 -7.96
N ARG A 74 4.58 4.95 -7.69
CA ARG A 74 4.88 6.02 -8.64
C ARG A 74 5.59 7.18 -7.97
N ASP A 75 6.30 7.97 -8.78
CA ASP A 75 6.73 9.31 -8.38
C ASP A 75 5.72 10.37 -8.88
N SER A 76 6.13 11.63 -8.98
CA SER A 76 5.29 12.72 -9.48
C SER A 76 4.84 12.55 -10.93
N SER A 77 5.54 11.76 -11.74
CA SER A 77 5.39 11.72 -13.20
C SER A 77 5.22 10.31 -13.79
N TYR A 78 5.87 9.30 -13.23
CA TYR A 78 5.96 7.95 -13.78
C TYR A 78 5.57 6.87 -12.78
N LEU A 79 4.99 5.79 -13.30
CA LEU A 79 4.86 4.52 -12.58
C LEU A 79 6.25 3.88 -12.50
N LEU A 80 6.73 3.61 -11.29
CA LEU A 80 8.05 3.08 -11.02
C LEU A 80 8.06 1.57 -10.83
N ASP A 81 7.06 1.04 -10.14
CA ASP A 81 7.00 -0.38 -9.79
C ASP A 81 5.57 -0.86 -9.55
N TYR A 82 5.41 -2.18 -9.60
CA TYR A 82 4.14 -2.87 -9.39
C TYR A 82 4.38 -4.19 -8.66
N ALA A 83 3.45 -4.56 -7.80
CA ALA A 83 3.42 -5.88 -7.18
C ALA A 83 1.99 -6.40 -7.07
N GLN A 84 1.80 -7.70 -7.21
CA GLN A 84 0.51 -8.35 -7.06
C GLN A 84 0.61 -9.50 -6.06
N HIS A 85 -0.21 -9.42 -5.01
CA HIS A 85 -0.23 -10.40 -3.93
C HIS A 85 -1.60 -11.08 -3.89
N ASN A 86 -1.64 -12.40 -4.12
CA ASN A 86 -2.86 -13.19 -3.99
C ASN A 86 -2.94 -13.80 -2.59
N LEU A 87 -3.86 -13.32 -1.77
CA LEU A 87 -4.10 -13.81 -0.42
C LEU A 87 -5.27 -14.80 -0.46
N SER A 88 -4.98 -16.06 -0.15
CA SER A 88 -5.99 -17.10 0.07
C SER A 88 -6.08 -17.35 1.56
N SER A 89 -7.11 -16.80 2.22
CA SER A 89 -7.45 -17.27 3.56
C SER A 89 -8.11 -18.63 3.38
N GLY A 90 -7.61 -19.69 4.04
CA GLY A 90 -8.21 -21.04 3.98
C GLY A 90 -9.64 -21.15 4.55
N SER A 91 -10.28 -20.01 4.81
CA SER A 91 -11.63 -19.81 5.32
C SER A 91 -12.52 -19.15 4.26
N LEU A 92 -13.83 -19.40 4.34
CA LEU A 92 -14.83 -18.80 3.43
C LEU A 92 -14.88 -17.26 3.55
N LEU A 93 -14.45 -16.70 4.67
CA LEU A 93 -14.35 -15.25 4.87
C LEU A 93 -12.88 -14.80 4.85
N PRO A 94 -12.55 -13.69 4.16
CA PRO A 94 -11.23 -13.10 4.20
C PRO A 94 -10.89 -12.58 5.60
N ASP A 95 -9.64 -12.78 6.01
CA ASP A 95 -9.11 -12.25 7.26
C ASP A 95 -8.61 -10.79 7.08
N TRP A 96 -9.47 -9.83 7.39
CA TRP A 96 -9.17 -8.39 7.19
C TRP A 96 -8.00 -7.86 8.03
N PRO A 97 -7.82 -8.24 9.31
CA PRO A 97 -6.61 -7.96 10.06
C PRO A 97 -5.33 -8.43 9.37
N ALA A 98 -5.28 -9.70 8.92
CA ALA A 98 -4.10 -10.24 8.24
C ALA A 98 -3.81 -9.53 6.91
N ILE A 99 -4.85 -9.15 6.16
CA ILE A 99 -4.72 -8.31 4.95
C ILE A 99 -4.11 -6.95 5.30
N THR A 100 -4.55 -6.34 6.39
CA THR A 100 -4.04 -5.05 6.88
C THR A 100 -2.56 -5.16 7.24
N ASP A 101 -2.19 -6.20 8.01
CA ASP A 101 -0.79 -6.49 8.34
C ASP A 101 0.07 -6.69 7.10
N HIS A 102 -0.43 -7.46 6.12
CA HIS A 102 0.28 -7.70 4.87
C HIS A 102 0.54 -6.40 4.10
N ILE A 103 -0.43 -5.48 4.07
CA ILE A 103 -0.26 -4.17 3.42
C ILE A 103 0.83 -3.35 4.10
N ILE A 104 0.80 -3.25 5.43
CA ILE A 104 1.78 -2.49 6.21
C ILE A 104 3.18 -3.08 6.03
N VAL A 105 3.31 -4.40 6.11
CA VAL A 105 4.60 -5.10 5.94
C VAL A 105 5.13 -4.91 4.52
N ALA A 106 4.29 -5.01 3.49
CA ALA A 106 4.69 -4.81 2.10
C ALA A 106 5.20 -3.38 1.86
N ALA A 107 4.48 -2.36 2.34
CA ALA A 107 4.87 -0.97 2.21
C ALA A 107 6.20 -0.69 2.95
N ARG A 108 6.33 -1.17 4.20
CA ARG A 108 7.55 -1.03 5.01
C ARG A 108 8.75 -1.71 4.33
N LYS A 109 8.57 -2.93 3.84
CA LYS A 109 9.61 -3.69 3.11
C LYS A 109 10.11 -2.91 1.90
N TYR A 110 9.19 -2.29 1.14
CA TYR A 110 9.55 -1.47 -0.01
C TYR A 110 10.37 -0.23 0.38
N GLN A 111 9.92 0.52 1.39
CA GLN A 111 10.62 1.72 1.86
C GLN A 111 12.05 1.40 2.32
N GLN A 112 12.21 0.30 3.06
CA GLN A 112 13.52 -0.14 3.56
C GLN A 112 14.46 -0.64 2.46
N SER A 113 13.95 -1.39 1.48
CA SER A 113 14.77 -1.93 0.39
C SER A 113 15.25 -0.83 -0.57
N HIS A 114 14.43 0.20 -0.79
CA HIS A 114 14.72 1.29 -1.72
C HIS A 114 15.34 2.54 -1.04
N ALA A 115 15.31 2.63 0.29
CA ALA A 115 15.69 3.83 1.05
C ALA A 115 14.92 5.10 0.60
N GLU A 116 13.64 4.91 0.29
CA GLU A 116 12.71 5.94 -0.17
C GLU A 116 11.46 5.92 0.72
N LYS A 117 10.78 7.06 0.86
CA LYS A 117 9.59 7.20 1.72
C LYS A 117 8.35 7.47 0.87
N PHE A 118 7.27 6.73 1.13
CA PHE A 118 5.95 7.07 0.62
C PHE A 118 5.39 8.27 1.39
N ILE A 119 4.93 9.28 0.65
CA ILE A 119 4.24 10.43 1.24
C ILE A 119 2.75 10.10 1.38
N GLY A 120 2.17 9.46 0.37
CA GLY A 120 0.75 9.11 0.37
C GLY A 120 0.49 7.74 -0.24
N LEU A 121 -0.60 7.13 0.21
CA LEU A 121 -1.07 5.84 -0.28
C LEU A 121 -2.55 5.92 -0.62
N ALA A 122 -2.87 5.73 -1.90
CA ALA A 122 -4.24 5.75 -2.39
C ALA A 122 -4.91 4.36 -2.29
N MET A 123 -6.17 4.30 -1.92
CA MET A 123 -6.96 3.06 -1.85
C MET A 123 -8.43 3.30 -2.17
N SER A 124 -9.17 2.24 -2.52
CA SER A 124 -10.62 2.35 -2.70
C SER A 124 -11.35 2.52 -1.38
N ALA A 125 -12.50 3.21 -1.41
CA ALA A 125 -13.41 3.31 -0.28
C ALA A 125 -13.89 1.93 0.21
N ASP A 126 -14.03 0.97 -0.70
CA ASP A 126 -14.38 -0.41 -0.37
C ASP A 126 -13.30 -1.09 0.48
N LEU A 127 -12.02 -0.90 0.16
CA LEU A 127 -10.91 -1.46 0.94
C LEU A 127 -10.82 -0.78 2.31
N ALA A 128 -10.94 0.54 2.38
CA ALA A 128 -10.92 1.29 3.63
C ALA A 128 -12.10 0.93 4.55
N GLY A 129 -13.29 0.66 3.99
CA GLY A 129 -14.45 0.24 4.75
C GLY A 129 -14.33 -1.18 5.33
N ARG A 130 -13.59 -2.07 4.65
CA ARG A 130 -13.36 -3.45 5.09
C ARG A 130 -12.19 -3.60 6.05
N CYS A 131 -11.16 -2.77 5.88
CA CYS A 131 -9.97 -2.69 6.72
C CYS A 131 -9.96 -1.34 7.48
N PRO A 132 -10.78 -1.21 8.53
CA PRO A 132 -10.93 0.06 9.25
C PRO A 132 -9.63 0.60 9.85
N ASP A 133 -8.77 -0.30 10.36
CA ASP A 133 -7.58 0.08 11.11
C ASP A 133 -6.39 0.42 10.18
N LEU A 134 -6.52 0.13 8.88
CA LEU A 134 -5.47 0.33 7.89
C LEU A 134 -5.04 1.81 7.81
N CYS A 135 -6.02 2.72 7.80
CA CYS A 135 -5.75 4.15 7.68
C CYS A 135 -4.97 4.69 8.89
N ALA A 136 -5.41 4.34 10.10
CA ALA A 136 -4.75 4.74 11.35
C ALA A 136 -3.33 4.16 11.42
N ARG A 137 -3.15 2.89 11.05
CA ARG A 137 -1.83 2.24 11.07
C ARG A 137 -0.87 2.79 10.02
N LEU A 138 -1.34 3.12 8.83
CA LEU A 138 -0.50 3.76 7.80
C LEU A 138 0.09 5.09 8.31
N TRP A 139 -0.74 5.89 8.97
CA TRP A 139 -0.30 7.15 9.57
C TRP A 139 0.63 6.92 10.78
N LEU A 140 0.22 6.10 11.74
CA LEU A 140 0.95 5.90 13.00
C LEU A 140 2.27 5.15 12.81
N GLU A 141 2.30 4.12 11.96
CA GLU A 141 3.48 3.25 11.84
C GLU A 141 4.46 3.69 10.76
N LEU A 142 3.95 4.21 9.63
CA LEU A 142 4.76 4.48 8.44
C LEU A 142 4.83 5.97 8.08
N ASP A 143 4.06 6.82 8.77
CA ASP A 143 3.92 8.25 8.45
C ASP A 143 3.57 8.46 6.97
N ILE A 144 2.58 7.68 6.51
CA ILE A 144 2.03 7.72 5.16
C ILE A 144 0.62 8.29 5.25
N ILE A 145 0.29 9.24 4.37
CA ILE A 145 -1.04 9.84 4.28
C ILE A 145 -1.99 8.88 3.53
N PRO A 146 -3.01 8.27 4.18
CA PRO A 146 -4.02 7.46 3.51
C PRO A 146 -4.99 8.34 2.69
N ILE A 147 -5.11 8.04 1.39
CA ILE A 147 -6.00 8.74 0.45
C ILE A 147 -7.07 7.74 -0.02
N VAL A 148 -8.29 7.89 0.48
CA VAL A 148 -9.42 7.01 0.18
C VAL A 148 -10.23 7.58 -0.97
N LEU A 149 -10.19 6.91 -2.11
CA LEU A 149 -10.88 7.29 -3.34
C LEU A 149 -12.34 6.80 -3.31
N ARG A 150 -13.27 7.69 -3.69
CA ARG A 150 -14.69 7.36 -3.80
C ARG A 150 -14.96 6.58 -5.10
N LYS A 151 -15.97 5.72 -5.09
CA LYS A 151 -16.36 4.89 -6.25
C LYS A 151 -16.61 5.65 -7.55
N ALA A 152 -17.12 6.88 -7.46
CA ALA A 152 -17.33 7.75 -8.63
C ALA A 152 -16.02 8.26 -9.26
N GLU A 153 -14.92 8.19 -8.51
CA GLU A 153 -13.59 8.68 -8.87
C GLU A 153 -12.59 7.54 -9.09
N GLU A 154 -13.02 6.28 -8.98
CA GLU A 154 -12.21 5.07 -9.23
C GLU A 154 -11.79 4.89 -10.69
N ASN A 155 -12.15 5.81 -11.59
CA ASN A 155 -11.59 5.86 -12.94
C ASN A 155 -10.05 5.92 -12.82
N VAL A 156 -9.40 4.89 -13.35
CA VAL A 156 -7.96 4.51 -13.28
C VAL A 156 -6.96 5.67 -13.28
N THR A 157 -7.32 6.82 -13.87
CA THR A 157 -6.56 8.06 -13.84
C THR A 157 -6.40 8.69 -12.45
N ALA A 158 -7.34 8.57 -11.52
CA ALA A 158 -7.24 9.22 -10.20
C ALA A 158 -6.12 8.63 -9.35
N PHE A 159 -6.03 7.30 -9.35
CA PHE A 159 -5.01 6.52 -8.65
C PHE A 159 -3.59 6.83 -9.14
N LEU A 160 -3.44 6.96 -10.46
CA LEU A 160 -2.16 7.18 -11.10
C LEU A 160 -1.76 8.66 -11.19
N THR A 161 -2.70 9.60 -11.09
CA THR A 161 -2.32 11.00 -11.26
C THR A 161 -1.82 11.60 -9.95
N GLY A 162 -2.43 11.36 -8.78
CA GLY A 162 -2.03 11.94 -7.47
C GLY A 162 -1.92 13.50 -7.42
N ARG A 163 -1.97 14.12 -8.60
CA ARG A 163 -1.70 15.51 -8.96
C ARG A 163 -2.92 16.40 -8.71
N ARG A 164 -4.05 15.80 -8.34
CA ARG A 164 -5.20 16.54 -7.83
C ARG A 164 -4.95 17.04 -6.41
N PHE A 165 -4.31 16.23 -5.56
CA PHE A 165 -4.15 16.56 -4.14
C PHE A 165 -2.88 17.36 -3.85
N PHE A 166 -1.78 17.10 -4.56
CA PHE A 166 -0.49 17.78 -4.32
C PHE A 166 0.01 18.49 -5.57
N GLY A 167 0.42 19.75 -5.40
CA GLY A 167 0.97 20.61 -6.43
C GLY A 167 2.40 20.23 -6.83
N PRO A 168 3.00 20.94 -7.81
CA PRO A 168 4.38 20.69 -8.24
C PRO A 168 5.41 20.83 -7.12
N ASN A 169 5.11 21.65 -6.10
CA ASN A 169 5.94 21.82 -4.91
C ASN A 169 5.57 20.82 -3.79
N GLN A 170 4.76 19.80 -4.07
CA GLN A 170 4.22 18.84 -3.10
C GLN A 170 3.37 19.47 -1.99
N ALA A 171 3.05 20.76 -2.11
CA ALA A 171 2.09 21.42 -1.23
C ALA A 171 0.67 20.94 -1.57
N PRO A 172 -0.21 20.76 -0.57
CA PRO A 172 -1.61 20.45 -0.82
C PRO A 172 -2.24 21.55 -1.69
N ILE A 173 -2.97 21.15 -2.73
CA ILE A 173 -3.67 22.09 -3.61
C ILE A 173 -5.01 22.44 -2.96
N PRO A 174 -5.28 23.72 -2.64
CA PRO A 174 -6.61 24.13 -2.24
C PRO A 174 -7.57 24.04 -3.43
N GLU A 175 -8.68 23.31 -3.27
CA GLU A 175 -9.73 23.28 -4.28
C GLU A 175 -10.73 24.42 -4.02
N ILE A 176 -11.02 25.21 -5.06
CA ILE A 176 -12.02 26.28 -5.00
C ILE A 176 -13.30 25.78 -5.67
N GLY A 177 -14.34 25.56 -4.88
CA GLY A 177 -15.66 25.15 -5.35
C GLY A 177 -16.38 26.26 -6.13
N SER A 178 -17.50 25.89 -6.78
CA SER A 178 -18.28 26.77 -7.70
C SER A 178 -18.98 27.97 -7.05
N GLN A 179 -18.71 28.26 -5.77
CA GLN A 179 -19.23 29.42 -5.03
C GLN A 179 -18.13 30.16 -4.24
N GLY A 180 -16.85 29.93 -4.57
CA GLY A 180 -15.73 30.47 -3.79
C GLY A 180 -15.55 29.79 -2.43
N VAL A 181 -16.24 28.66 -2.21
CA VAL A 181 -16.00 27.78 -1.06
C VAL A 181 -14.64 27.14 -1.26
N VAL A 182 -13.69 27.46 -0.38
CA VAL A 182 -12.37 26.83 -0.38
C VAL A 182 -12.47 25.54 0.42
N GLU A 183 -12.27 24.43 -0.25
CA GLU A 183 -12.20 23.11 0.39
C GLU A 183 -10.74 22.85 0.78
N VAL A 184 -10.51 22.75 2.09
CA VAL A 184 -9.17 22.63 2.67
C VAL A 184 -8.80 21.16 2.93
N ASP A 185 -9.81 20.28 3.02
CA ASP A 185 -9.66 18.91 3.53
C ASP A 185 -9.59 17.84 2.43
N ALA A 186 -8.97 18.17 1.28
CA ALA A 186 -8.85 17.25 0.15
C ALA A 186 -10.17 16.52 -0.17
N ALA A 187 -11.31 17.22 -0.04
CA ALA A 187 -12.66 16.70 -0.17
C ALA A 187 -12.98 15.41 0.62
N PHE A 188 -12.47 15.28 1.85
CA PHE A 188 -12.63 14.13 2.75
C PHE A 188 -12.03 12.82 2.21
N HIS A 189 -11.13 12.90 1.22
CA HIS A 189 -10.41 11.73 0.73
C HIS A 189 -9.34 11.29 1.73
N VAL A 190 -8.70 12.23 2.44
CA VAL A 190 -7.72 11.88 3.47
C VAL A 190 -8.45 11.45 4.75
N LYS A 191 -8.25 10.20 5.17
CA LYS A 191 -8.85 9.65 6.38
C LYS A 191 -7.76 9.14 7.30
N LEU A 192 -7.33 9.94 8.28
CA LEU A 192 -6.21 9.56 9.16
C LEU A 192 -6.66 8.56 10.24
N THR A 193 -7.69 8.92 10.99
CA THR A 193 -8.17 8.15 12.15
C THR A 193 -9.70 8.22 12.21
N ARG A 194 -10.30 7.30 12.95
CA ARG A 194 -11.74 7.30 13.25
C ARG A 194 -11.93 7.69 14.71
N LEU A 195 -13.14 8.11 15.04
CA LEU A 195 -13.51 8.42 16.41
C LEU A 195 -13.30 7.22 17.35
N LEU A 196 -13.61 6.01 16.87
CA LEU A 196 -13.42 4.75 17.60
C LEU A 196 -11.96 4.46 17.99
N ASP A 197 -10.99 5.09 17.34
CA ASP A 197 -9.58 4.87 17.65
C ASP A 197 -9.12 5.67 18.90
N TYR A 198 -9.97 6.57 19.41
CA TYR A 198 -9.70 7.45 20.56
C TYR A 198 -10.46 7.05 21.84
N GLU A 199 -11.35 6.06 21.76
CA GLU A 199 -12.13 5.51 22.89
C GLU A 199 -11.41 4.31 23.52
#